data_AF-D8VF31-F1
#
_entry.id   AF-D8VF31-F1
#
_cell.length_a   1.000
_cell.length_b   1.000
_cell.length_c   1.000
_cell.angle_alpha   90.00
_cell.angle_beta   90.00
_cell.angle_gamma   90.00
#
_symmetry.space_group_name_H-M   'P 1'
#
loop_
_entity.id
_entity.type
_entity.pdbx_description
1 polymer ?
#
loop_
_entity_poly.entity_id
_entity_poly.type
_entity_poly.pdbx_seq_one_letter_code
_entity_poly.pdbx_strand_id
1 'polypeptide(L)'
;VLGVTREATKNEIAKSYRQLARKFHPDMHRGEKEKKEAEVNFNRIATAYEILRDEEERADYDYMLDNPQEYYAHYYRYYRRRMAPKVDVRIVLAVTISVISLIQYYSAWSKYDTAIKYFMTIPKYRNRALEIAKTEVKESQGKGKVKKSKAEMKEEQDRVIRRVIEENMDIKGGYAKPEIKDILWVQLVILPYTISYYIYWYARWLWK
;
A
#
# COMPACT_ATOMS: atom_id res chain seq x y z
N VAL A 1 -39.86 17.65 -9.53
CA VAL A 1 -39.48 17.83 -8.10
C VAL A 1 -39.22 19.30 -7.76
N LEU A 2 -38.22 19.95 -8.36
CA LEU A 2 -37.89 21.36 -8.05
C LEU A 2 -38.76 22.40 -8.78
N GLY A 3 -39.64 22.01 -9.70
CA GLY A 3 -40.48 22.96 -10.43
C GLY A 3 -39.71 23.93 -11.32
N VAL A 4 -38.56 23.51 -11.85
CA VAL A 4 -37.70 24.27 -12.77
C VAL A 4 -37.71 23.62 -14.15
N THR A 5 -37.44 24.39 -15.20
CA THR A 5 -37.29 23.87 -16.57
C THR A 5 -35.91 23.23 -16.77
N ARG A 6 -35.76 22.47 -17.87
CA ARG A 6 -34.48 21.83 -18.21
C ARG A 6 -33.39 22.84 -18.53
N GLU A 7 -33.77 24.04 -18.96
CA GLU A 7 -32.87 25.16 -19.30
C GLU A 7 -32.54 26.04 -18.08
N ALA A 8 -33.09 25.73 -16.90
CA ALA A 8 -32.93 26.56 -15.71
C ALA A 8 -31.45 26.72 -15.33
N THR A 9 -31.08 27.94 -14.99
CA THR A 9 -29.73 28.28 -14.54
C THR A 9 -29.44 27.70 -13.15
N LYS A 10 -28.17 27.54 -12.80
CA LYS A 10 -27.75 27.13 -11.44
C LYS A 10 -28.37 27.99 -10.34
N ASN A 11 -28.52 29.30 -10.61
CA ASN A 11 -29.10 30.25 -9.67
C ASN A 11 -30.60 30.01 -9.44
N GLU A 12 -31.35 29.69 -10.50
CA GLU A 12 -32.78 29.36 -10.41
C GLU A 12 -33.01 28.04 -9.69
N ILE A 13 -32.19 27.04 -9.98
CA ILE A 13 -32.20 25.74 -9.30
C ILE A 13 -31.94 25.93 -7.80
N ALA A 14 -30.89 26.67 -7.44
CA ALA A 14 -30.56 26.95 -6.04
C ALA A 14 -31.62 27.81 -5.33
N LYS A 15 -32.28 28.74 -6.06
CA LYS A 15 -33.38 29.54 -5.51
C LYS A 15 -34.59 28.66 -5.21
N SER A 16 -35.01 27.81 -6.15
CA SER A 16 -36.14 26.90 -5.96
C SER A 16 -35.88 25.90 -4.84
N TYR A 17 -34.69 25.29 -4.82
CA TYR A 17 -34.28 24.39 -3.74
C TYR A 17 -34.42 25.05 -2.36
N ARG A 18 -33.89 26.27 -2.17
CA ARG A 18 -33.98 26.98 -0.88
C ARG A 18 -35.42 27.32 -0.46
N GLN A 19 -36.32 27.53 -1.41
CA GLN A 19 -37.74 27.78 -1.13
C GLN A 19 -38.43 26.48 -0.71
N LEU A 20 -38.24 25.40 -1.46
CA LEU A 20 -38.86 24.11 -1.21
C LEU A 20 -38.29 23.43 0.05
N ALA A 21 -36.98 23.50 0.27
CA ALA A 21 -36.33 22.96 1.46
C ALA A 21 -36.84 23.60 2.75
N ARG A 22 -37.07 24.93 2.76
CA ARG A 22 -37.71 25.61 3.89
C ARG A 22 -39.17 25.19 4.08
N LYS A 23 -39.90 25.02 2.97
CA LYS A 23 -41.31 24.62 3.02
C LYS A 23 -41.52 23.21 3.57
N PHE A 24 -40.63 22.28 3.24
CA PHE A 24 -40.72 20.87 3.62
C PHE A 24 -39.75 20.47 4.74
N HIS A 25 -39.18 21.44 5.47
CA HIS A 25 -38.34 21.13 6.62
C HIS A 25 -39.20 20.52 7.74
N PRO A 26 -38.82 19.39 8.36
CA PRO A 26 -39.63 18.72 9.38
C PRO A 26 -39.98 19.63 10.57
N ASP A 27 -39.12 20.58 10.92
CA ASP A 27 -39.39 21.57 11.99
C ASP A 27 -40.53 22.55 11.68
N MET A 28 -40.92 22.68 10.41
CA MET A 28 -42.04 23.53 10.00
C MET A 28 -43.40 22.84 10.17
N HIS A 29 -43.40 21.55 10.49
CA HIS A 29 -44.60 20.74 10.64
C HIS A 29 -44.75 20.24 12.07
N ARG A 30 -45.98 20.25 12.61
CA ARG A 30 -46.25 19.89 14.00
C ARG A 30 -46.79 18.47 14.14
N GLY A 31 -47.58 18.00 13.17
CA GLY A 31 -48.15 16.66 13.18
C GLY A 31 -47.14 15.57 12.80
N GLU A 32 -47.23 14.39 13.43
CA GLU A 32 -46.34 13.26 13.11
C GLU A 32 -46.49 12.80 11.65
N LYS A 33 -47.73 12.77 11.13
CA LYS A 33 -48.00 12.46 9.72
C LYS A 33 -47.39 13.50 8.78
N GLU A 34 -47.60 14.78 9.08
CA GLU A 34 -47.07 15.90 8.28
C GLU A 34 -45.54 15.91 8.28
N LYS A 35 -44.90 15.59 9.42
CA LYS A 35 -43.44 15.47 9.52
C LYS A 35 -42.90 14.37 8.62
N LYS A 36 -43.55 13.20 8.60
CA LYS A 36 -43.15 12.09 7.72
C LYS A 36 -43.30 12.46 6.25
N GLU A 37 -44.39 13.11 5.88
CA GLU A 37 -44.61 13.60 4.50
C GLU A 37 -43.59 14.68 4.11
N ALA A 38 -43.28 15.59 5.03
CA ALA A 38 -42.27 16.62 4.84
C ALA A 38 -40.88 16.02 4.65
N GLU A 39 -40.49 15.03 5.46
CA GLU A 39 -39.21 14.33 5.34
C GLU A 39 -39.06 13.63 3.98
N VAL A 40 -40.09 12.90 3.52
CA VAL A 40 -40.06 12.24 2.20
C VAL A 40 -39.90 13.27 1.07
N ASN A 41 -40.63 14.38 1.13
CA ASN A 41 -40.52 15.45 0.14
C ASN A 41 -39.16 16.15 0.22
N PHE A 42 -38.67 16.42 1.42
CA PHE A 42 -37.36 17.03 1.66
C PHE A 42 -36.25 16.16 1.06
N ASN A 43 -36.28 14.85 1.29
CA ASN A 43 -35.32 13.91 0.71
C ASN A 43 -35.35 13.94 -0.82
N ARG A 44 -36.55 13.92 -1.43
CA ARG A 44 -36.69 14.05 -2.90
C ARG A 44 -36.13 15.37 -3.42
N ILE A 45 -36.40 16.48 -2.73
CA ILE A 45 -35.92 17.83 -3.07
C ILE A 45 -34.39 17.90 -2.97
N ALA A 46 -33.81 17.33 -1.91
CA ALA A 46 -32.37 17.26 -1.70
C ALA A 46 -31.70 16.43 -2.81
N THR A 47 -32.20 15.23 -3.10
CA THR A 47 -31.65 14.39 -4.18
C THR A 47 -31.75 15.07 -5.55
N ALA A 48 -32.87 15.73 -5.85
CA ALA A 48 -33.01 16.48 -7.11
C ALA A 48 -32.02 17.64 -7.20
N TYR A 49 -31.76 18.34 -6.09
CA TYR A 49 -30.78 19.42 -6.06
C TYR A 49 -29.35 18.92 -6.20
N GLU A 50 -28.98 17.82 -5.54
CA GLU A 50 -27.66 17.20 -5.67
C GLU A 50 -27.32 16.91 -7.14
N ILE A 51 -28.22 16.23 -7.85
CA ILE A 51 -28.05 15.85 -9.26
C ILE A 51 -27.97 17.09 -10.17
N LEU A 52 -28.80 18.11 -9.92
CA LEU A 52 -28.91 19.26 -10.83
C LEU A 52 -27.90 20.38 -10.54
N ARG A 53 -27.25 20.37 -9.37
CA ARG A 53 -26.24 21.38 -8.98
C ARG A 53 -24.90 21.13 -9.65
N ASP A 54 -24.51 19.86 -9.76
CA ASP A 54 -23.28 19.45 -10.41
C ASP A 54 -23.49 19.40 -11.94
N GLU A 55 -22.59 20.03 -12.70
CA GLU A 55 -22.76 20.12 -14.16
C GLU A 55 -22.62 18.76 -14.84
N GLU A 56 -21.71 17.92 -14.36
CA GLU A 56 -21.49 16.62 -14.94
C GLU A 56 -22.63 15.65 -14.58
N GLU A 57 -23.15 15.70 -13.35
CA GLU A 57 -24.30 14.87 -12.96
C GLU A 57 -25.58 15.32 -13.67
N ARG A 58 -25.77 16.63 -13.85
CA ARG A 58 -26.87 17.17 -14.64
C ARG A 58 -26.78 16.72 -16.09
N ALA A 59 -25.59 16.77 -16.69
CA ALA A 59 -25.39 16.30 -18.06
C ALA A 59 -25.69 14.81 -18.22
N ASP A 60 -25.26 13.96 -17.28
CA ASP A 60 -25.61 12.53 -17.28
C ASP A 60 -27.11 12.30 -17.08
N TYR A 61 -27.75 13.08 -16.21
CA TYR A 61 -29.20 13.02 -16.00
C TYR A 61 -29.98 13.42 -17.25
N ASP A 62 -29.57 14.51 -17.89
CA ASP A 62 -30.14 15.01 -19.15
C ASP A 62 -29.93 13.98 -20.29
N TYR A 63 -28.74 13.40 -20.41
CA TYR A 63 -28.46 12.34 -21.38
C TYR A 63 -29.30 11.07 -21.13
N MET A 64 -29.53 10.72 -19.86
CA MET A 64 -30.40 9.61 -19.47
C MET A 64 -31.86 9.84 -19.88
N LEU A 65 -32.36 11.06 -19.74
CA LEU A 65 -33.71 11.43 -20.19
C LEU A 65 -33.86 11.33 -21.71
N ASP A 66 -32.82 11.71 -22.46
CA ASP A 66 -32.82 11.65 -23.93
C ASP A 66 -32.62 10.22 -24.46
N ASN A 67 -31.95 9.33 -23.71
CA ASN A 67 -31.56 7.99 -24.15
C ASN A 67 -32.04 6.88 -23.20
N PRO A 68 -33.35 6.72 -22.95
CA PRO A 68 -33.88 5.79 -21.95
C PRO A 68 -33.55 4.31 -22.23
N GLN A 69 -33.24 3.96 -23.48
CA GLN A 69 -32.85 2.61 -23.89
C GLN A 69 -31.51 2.14 -23.30
N GLU A 70 -30.61 3.05 -22.92
CA GLU A 70 -29.28 2.71 -22.39
C GLU A 70 -29.28 2.43 -20.86
N TYR A 71 -30.30 1.72 -20.39
CA TYR A 71 -30.56 1.48 -18.95
C TYR A 71 -29.30 1.06 -18.17
N TYR A 72 -28.56 0.06 -18.65
CA TYR A 72 -27.37 -0.45 -17.98
C TYR A 72 -26.22 0.57 -17.95
N ALA A 73 -26.07 1.39 -18.99
CA ALA A 73 -25.02 2.41 -19.05
C ALA A 73 -25.30 3.53 -18.05
N HIS A 74 -26.54 4.01 -17.98
CA HIS A 74 -26.96 5.03 -17.01
C HIS A 74 -26.80 4.54 -15.58
N TYR A 75 -27.21 3.29 -15.32
CA TYR A 75 -27.01 2.65 -14.02
C TYR A 75 -25.52 2.61 -13.66
N TYR A 76 -24.67 2.15 -14.57
CA TYR A 76 -23.22 2.12 -14.34
C TYR A 76 -22.62 3.50 -14.06
N ARG A 77 -22.97 4.54 -14.83
CA ARG A 77 -22.49 5.92 -14.61
C ARG A 77 -22.93 6.46 -13.25
N TYR A 78 -24.19 6.28 -12.88
CA TYR A 78 -24.73 6.69 -11.60
C TYR A 78 -24.00 6.04 -10.41
N TYR A 79 -23.84 4.72 -10.44
CA TYR A 79 -23.17 3.99 -9.35
C TYR A 79 -21.67 4.27 -9.31
N ARG A 80 -21.00 4.35 -10.46
CA ARG A 80 -19.57 4.65 -10.52
C ARG A 80 -19.26 5.99 -9.84
N ARG A 81 -20.03 7.04 -10.08
CA ARG A 81 -19.78 8.35 -9.44
C ARG A 81 -19.96 8.31 -7.92
N ARG A 82 -20.98 7.61 -7.43
CA ARG A 82 -21.30 7.54 -5.99
C ARG A 82 -20.40 6.58 -5.22
N MET A 83 -19.98 5.48 -5.86
CA MET A 83 -19.29 4.37 -5.20
C MET A 83 -17.81 4.28 -5.55
N ALA A 84 -17.33 4.93 -6.62
CA ALA A 84 -15.91 4.86 -6.96
C ALA A 84 -15.08 5.52 -5.86
N PRO A 85 -14.00 4.85 -5.41
CA PRO A 85 -13.07 5.45 -4.47
C PRO A 85 -12.47 6.71 -5.10
N LYS A 86 -12.43 7.80 -4.33
CA LYS A 86 -11.84 9.07 -4.77
C LYS A 86 -10.31 9.03 -4.89
N VAL A 87 -9.69 7.95 -4.39
CA VAL A 87 -8.25 7.73 -4.42
C VAL A 87 -7.88 6.81 -5.59
N ASP A 88 -6.79 7.12 -6.28
CA ASP A 88 -6.27 6.25 -7.33
C ASP A 88 -5.79 4.92 -6.71
N VAL A 89 -6.39 3.82 -7.18
CA VAL A 89 -6.06 2.46 -6.75
C VAL A 89 -4.57 2.15 -6.94
N ARG A 90 -3.91 2.74 -7.93
CA ARG A 90 -2.47 2.57 -8.19
C ARG A 90 -1.61 3.07 -7.03
N ILE A 91 -1.99 4.18 -6.40
CA ILE A 91 -1.29 4.73 -5.23
C ILE A 91 -1.44 3.76 -4.06
N VAL A 92 -2.66 3.25 -3.84
CA VAL A 92 -2.92 2.28 -2.78
C VAL A 92 -2.07 1.04 -2.98
N LEU A 93 -1.99 0.50 -4.19
CA LEU A 93 -1.15 -0.65 -4.53
C LEU A 93 0.35 -0.36 -4.32
N ALA A 94 0.84 0.80 -4.74
CA ALA A 94 2.25 1.17 -4.55
C ALA A 94 2.61 1.28 -3.06
N VAL A 95 1.73 1.87 -2.25
CA VAL A 95 1.94 2.00 -0.81
C VAL A 95 1.91 0.64 -0.12
N THR A 96 0.92 -0.21 -0.43
CA THR A 96 0.82 -1.54 0.18
C THR A 96 2.02 -2.41 -0.18
N ILE A 97 2.44 -2.42 -1.45
CA ILE A 97 3.65 -3.13 -1.91
C ILE A 97 4.90 -2.62 -1.19
N SER A 98 5.01 -1.30 -0.98
CA SER A 98 6.13 -0.70 -0.25
C SER A 98 6.17 -1.14 1.21
N VAL A 99 5.03 -1.15 1.89
CA VAL A 99 4.93 -1.61 3.28
C VAL A 99 5.28 -3.11 3.39
N ILE A 100 4.74 -3.94 2.50
CA ILE A 100 5.05 -5.38 2.46
C ILE A 100 6.55 -5.58 2.21
N SER A 101 7.13 -4.87 1.26
CA SER A 101 8.56 -4.93 0.94
C SER A 101 9.44 -4.56 2.13
N LEU A 102 9.06 -3.51 2.88
CA LEU A 102 9.78 -3.10 4.10
C LEU A 102 9.72 -4.19 5.18
N ILE A 103 8.53 -4.72 5.44
CA ILE A 103 8.31 -5.80 6.42
C ILE A 103 9.09 -7.06 6.03
N GLN A 104 9.08 -7.42 4.74
CA GLN A 104 9.81 -8.56 4.21
C GLN A 104 11.32 -8.40 4.43
N TYR A 105 11.89 -7.24 4.07
CA TYR A 105 13.32 -6.96 4.27
C TYR A 105 13.70 -7.00 5.76
N TYR A 106 12.90 -6.38 6.61
CA TYR A 106 13.12 -6.41 8.06
C TYR A 106 13.03 -7.83 8.63
N SER A 107 12.04 -8.60 8.20
CA SER A 107 11.88 -10.00 8.61
C SER A 107 13.08 -10.85 8.17
N ALA A 108 13.56 -10.68 6.94
CA ALA A 108 14.73 -11.38 6.43
C ALA A 108 15.99 -11.02 7.22
N TRP A 109 16.18 -9.74 7.53
CA TRP A 109 17.30 -9.27 8.35
C TRP A 109 17.26 -9.85 9.78
N SER A 110 16.08 -9.88 10.40
CA SER A 110 15.88 -10.49 11.72
C SER A 110 16.20 -11.99 11.72
N LYS A 111 15.77 -12.73 10.69
CA LYS A 111 16.11 -14.14 10.52
C LYS A 111 17.62 -14.33 10.37
N TYR A 112 18.28 -13.54 9.53
CA TYR A 112 19.73 -13.59 9.35
C TYR A 112 20.47 -13.36 10.66
N ASP A 113 20.12 -12.31 11.42
CA ASP A 113 20.75 -12.03 12.72
C ASP A 113 20.52 -13.16 13.74
N THR A 114 19.33 -13.77 13.72
CA THR A 114 19.02 -14.95 14.55
C THR A 114 19.91 -16.14 14.18
N ALA A 115 20.12 -16.39 12.89
CA ALA A 115 21.00 -17.46 12.42
C ALA A 115 22.46 -17.22 12.86
N ILE A 116 22.97 -16.00 12.70
CA ILE A 116 24.32 -15.62 13.13
C ILE A 116 24.49 -15.84 14.64
N LYS A 117 23.54 -15.36 15.46
CA LYS A 117 23.55 -15.59 16.91
C LYS A 117 23.58 -17.06 17.25
N TYR A 118 22.77 -17.88 16.58
CA TYR A 118 22.79 -19.33 16.76
C TYR A 118 24.17 -19.92 16.43
N PHE A 119 24.79 -19.54 15.31
CA PHE A 119 26.13 -20.02 14.95
C PHE A 119 27.22 -19.60 15.95
N MET A 120 27.10 -18.43 16.58
CA MET A 120 28.02 -18.00 17.64
C MET A 120 27.96 -18.90 18.88
N THR A 121 26.82 -19.54 19.17
CA THR A 121 26.69 -20.46 20.30
C THR A 121 27.37 -21.81 20.06
N ILE A 122 27.51 -22.21 18.79
CA ILE A 122 28.07 -23.52 18.45
C ILE A 122 29.60 -23.50 18.66
N PRO A 123 30.15 -24.40 19.49
CA PRO A 123 31.58 -24.40 19.84
C PRO A 123 32.52 -24.49 18.64
N LYS A 124 32.12 -25.22 17.58
CA LYS A 124 32.89 -25.38 16.34
C LYS A 124 33.25 -24.04 15.70
N TYR A 125 32.29 -23.13 15.58
CA TYR A 125 32.50 -21.82 14.95
C TYR A 125 33.20 -20.85 15.88
N ARG A 126 32.86 -20.90 17.18
CA ARG A 126 33.53 -20.12 18.21
C ARG A 126 35.02 -20.41 18.29
N ASN A 127 35.41 -21.69 18.27
CA ASN A 127 36.81 -22.09 18.35
C ASN A 127 37.60 -21.66 17.10
N ARG A 128 37.02 -21.86 15.91
CA ARG A 128 37.64 -21.44 14.64
C ARG A 128 37.81 -19.93 14.56
N ALA A 129 36.83 -19.18 15.03
CA ALA A 129 36.93 -17.73 15.14
C ALA A 129 37.99 -17.28 16.16
N LEU A 130 38.14 -17.98 17.29
CA LEU A 130 39.20 -17.69 18.27
C LEU A 130 40.59 -17.97 17.71
N GLU A 131 40.75 -18.99 16.85
CA GLU A 131 42.02 -19.26 16.17
C GLU A 131 42.37 -18.16 15.18
N ILE A 132 41.41 -17.72 14.35
CA ILE A 132 41.58 -16.64 13.39
C ILE A 132 41.86 -15.30 14.11
N ALA A 133 41.16 -15.03 15.21
CA ALA A 133 41.43 -13.87 16.06
C ALA A 133 42.86 -13.89 16.64
N LYS A 134 43.33 -15.06 17.09
CA LYS A 134 44.70 -15.21 17.61
C LYS A 134 45.76 -14.98 16.53
N THR A 135 45.50 -15.36 15.28
CA THR A 135 46.39 -15.08 14.15
C THR A 135 46.43 -13.59 13.82
N GLU A 136 45.27 -12.92 13.73
CA GLU A 136 45.21 -11.45 13.50
C GLU A 136 45.86 -10.65 14.65
N VAL A 137 45.70 -11.11 15.90
CA VAL A 137 46.35 -10.49 17.07
C VAL A 137 47.87 -10.69 17.05
N LYS A 138 48.36 -11.86 16.64
CA LYS A 138 49.82 -12.08 16.46
C LYS A 138 50.41 -11.15 15.39
N GLU A 139 49.67 -10.88 14.33
CA GLU A 139 50.09 -9.93 13.27
C GLU A 139 50.06 -8.46 13.73
N SER A 140 49.18 -8.12 14.67
CA SER A 140 48.98 -6.73 15.16
C SER A 140 49.76 -6.36 16.43
N GLN A 141 50.53 -7.28 17.02
CA GLN A 141 51.35 -7.06 18.24
C GLN A 141 52.49 -6.03 18.10
N GLY A 142 52.61 -5.33 16.97
CA GLY A 142 53.51 -4.18 16.79
C GLY A 142 53.04 -2.84 17.38
N LYS A 143 51.80 -2.72 17.90
CA LYS A 143 51.28 -1.44 18.42
C LYS A 143 50.67 -1.58 19.83
N GLY A 144 51.18 -0.75 20.76
CA GLY A 144 50.95 -0.68 22.21
C GLY A 144 49.63 -1.21 22.81
N LYS A 145 49.76 -1.93 23.93
CA LYS A 145 48.63 -2.49 24.70
C LYS A 145 47.89 -1.42 25.51
N VAL A 146 46.62 -1.16 25.16
CA VAL A 146 45.65 -0.47 26.03
C VAL A 146 44.95 -1.51 26.91
N LYS A 147 44.88 -1.26 28.22
CA LYS A 147 44.28 -2.17 29.21
C LYS A 147 42.75 -2.03 29.19
N LYS A 148 42.07 -2.86 28.39
CA LYS A 148 40.61 -2.87 28.24
C LYS A 148 39.91 -3.61 29.40
N SER A 149 38.65 -3.27 29.67
CA SER A 149 37.85 -3.94 30.70
C SER A 149 37.41 -5.35 30.27
N LYS A 150 37.05 -6.22 31.23
CA LYS A 150 36.62 -7.61 30.93
C LYS A 150 35.37 -7.67 30.03
N ALA A 151 34.48 -6.68 30.15
CA ALA A 151 33.29 -6.57 29.30
C ALA A 151 33.65 -6.18 27.86
N GLU A 152 34.50 -5.16 27.70
CA GLU A 152 35.00 -4.73 26.38
C GLU A 152 35.74 -5.85 25.64
N MET A 153 36.55 -6.63 26.36
CA MET A 153 37.26 -7.79 25.80
C MET A 153 36.29 -8.87 25.30
N LYS A 154 35.17 -9.08 26.01
CA LYS A 154 34.14 -10.05 25.60
C LYS A 154 33.38 -9.56 24.37
N GLU A 155 32.97 -8.30 24.34
CA GLU A 155 32.32 -7.71 23.16
C GLU A 155 33.22 -7.71 21.93
N GLU A 156 34.51 -7.44 22.10
CA GLU A 156 35.49 -7.50 21.02
C GLU A 156 35.65 -8.94 20.49
N GLN A 157 35.72 -9.94 21.37
CA GLN A 157 35.71 -11.35 20.96
C GLN A 157 34.42 -11.71 20.21
N ASP A 158 33.26 -11.33 20.74
CA ASP A 158 31.96 -11.63 20.11
C ASP A 158 31.85 -10.96 18.72
N ARG A 159 32.39 -9.74 18.56
CA ARG A 159 32.45 -9.05 17.25
C ARG A 159 33.37 -9.76 16.26
N VAL A 160 34.55 -10.21 16.69
CA VAL A 160 35.48 -10.94 15.82
C VAL A 160 34.87 -12.29 15.43
N ILE A 161 34.23 -12.99 16.36
CA ILE A 161 33.53 -14.25 16.08
C ILE A 161 32.40 -14.05 15.07
N ARG A 162 31.60 -13.00 15.26
CA ARG A 162 30.55 -12.62 14.31
C ARG A 162 31.12 -12.38 12.91
N ARG A 163 32.18 -11.57 12.78
CA ARG A 163 32.82 -11.27 11.50
C ARG A 163 33.32 -12.52 10.78
N VAL A 164 34.03 -13.39 11.51
CA VAL A 164 34.54 -14.65 10.94
C VAL A 164 33.41 -15.53 10.43
N ILE A 165 32.29 -15.61 11.15
CA ILE A 165 31.11 -16.37 10.72
C ILE A 165 30.50 -15.72 9.46
N GLU A 166 30.34 -14.39 9.44
CA GLU A 166 29.78 -13.66 8.29
C GLU A 166 30.63 -13.81 7.02
N GLU A 167 31.96 -13.85 7.13
CA GLU A 167 32.88 -13.97 5.99
C GLU A 167 33.02 -15.40 5.48
N ASN A 168 33.03 -16.39 6.37
CA ASN A 168 33.36 -17.78 6.02
C ASN A 168 32.14 -18.68 5.85
N MET A 169 30.94 -18.26 6.26
CA MET A 169 29.73 -19.08 6.16
C MET A 169 28.78 -18.61 5.07
N ASP A 170 28.57 -19.48 4.08
CA ASP A 170 27.55 -19.30 3.05
C ASP A 170 26.19 -19.77 3.59
N ILE A 171 25.47 -18.87 4.27
CA ILE A 171 24.12 -19.13 4.79
C ILE A 171 23.12 -19.03 3.63
N LYS A 172 22.51 -20.14 3.24
CA LYS A 172 21.54 -20.22 2.14
C LYS A 172 20.10 -20.36 2.62
N GLY A 173 19.16 -20.07 1.73
CA GLY A 173 17.73 -20.23 1.98
C GLY A 173 17.13 -19.09 2.80
N GLY A 174 16.10 -19.37 3.60
CA GLY A 174 15.32 -18.36 4.32
C GLY A 174 16.05 -17.60 5.44
N TYR A 175 17.31 -17.92 5.69
CA TYR A 175 18.20 -17.26 6.66
C TYR A 175 19.41 -16.61 5.99
N ALA A 176 19.44 -16.55 4.66
CA ALA A 176 20.51 -15.89 3.92
C ALA A 176 20.57 -14.39 4.22
N LYS A 177 21.73 -13.79 3.94
CA LYS A 177 21.90 -12.34 4.05
C LYS A 177 20.89 -11.66 3.13
N PRO A 178 20.06 -10.72 3.63
CA PRO A 178 19.03 -10.11 2.80
C PRO A 178 19.67 -9.31 1.66
N GLU A 179 19.36 -9.68 0.42
CA GLU A 179 19.78 -8.91 -0.75
C GLU A 179 18.68 -7.98 -1.22
N ILE A 180 19.07 -6.87 -1.85
CA ILE A 180 18.12 -5.90 -2.44
C ILE A 180 17.26 -6.58 -3.52
N LYS A 181 17.79 -7.61 -4.19
CA LYS A 181 17.08 -8.40 -5.21
C LYS A 181 15.94 -9.24 -4.65
N ASP A 182 15.95 -9.54 -3.36
CA ASP A 182 14.90 -10.34 -2.70
C ASP A 182 13.67 -9.48 -2.34
N ILE A 183 13.80 -8.16 -2.44
CA ILE A 183 12.72 -7.22 -2.14
C ILE A 183 11.68 -7.29 -3.26
N LEU A 184 10.41 -7.44 -2.89
CA LEU A 184 9.31 -7.61 -3.82
C LEU A 184 9.22 -6.49 -4.88
N TRP A 185 9.48 -5.23 -4.51
CA TRP A 185 9.59 -4.13 -5.47
C TRP A 185 10.63 -4.37 -6.57
N VAL A 186 11.80 -4.85 -6.20
CA VAL A 186 12.91 -5.09 -7.13
C VAL A 186 12.60 -6.30 -8.00
N GLN A 187 11.99 -7.33 -7.42
CA GLN A 187 11.50 -8.49 -8.16
C GLN A 187 10.47 -8.08 -9.21
N LEU A 188 9.48 -7.23 -8.86
CA LEU A 188 8.48 -6.76 -9.81
C LEU A 188 9.09 -5.98 -10.99
N VAL A 189 10.15 -5.20 -10.74
CA VAL A 189 10.86 -4.46 -11.80
C VAL A 189 11.66 -5.38 -12.72
N ILE A 190 12.28 -6.42 -12.16
CA ILE A 190 13.11 -7.38 -12.91
C ILE A 190 12.25 -8.45 -13.60
N LEU A 191 11.04 -8.71 -13.11
CA LEU A 191 10.15 -9.78 -13.57
C LEU A 191 9.84 -9.75 -15.08
N PRO A 192 9.56 -8.60 -15.73
CA PRO A 192 9.34 -8.56 -17.17
C PRO A 192 10.58 -9.02 -17.96
N TYR A 193 11.77 -8.64 -17.48
CA TYR A 193 13.03 -9.05 -18.09
C TYR A 193 13.28 -10.55 -17.91
N THR A 194 13.04 -11.11 -16.72
CA THR A 194 13.26 -12.55 -16.49
C THR A 194 12.25 -13.40 -17.26
N ILE A 195 11.00 -12.97 -17.36
CA ILE A 195 9.97 -13.65 -18.16
C ILE A 195 10.34 -13.63 -19.64
N SER A 196 10.71 -12.48 -20.19
CA SER A 196 11.09 -12.37 -21.61
C SER A 196 12.33 -13.21 -21.94
N TYR A 197 13.34 -13.19 -21.07
CA TYR A 197 14.51 -14.05 -21.20
C TYR A 197 14.16 -15.54 -21.15
N TYR A 198 13.28 -15.94 -20.23
CA TYR A 198 12.80 -17.31 -20.12
C TYR A 198 12.01 -17.77 -21.35
N ILE A 199 11.10 -16.92 -21.86
CA ILE A 199 10.34 -17.19 -23.08
C ILE A 199 11.29 -17.37 -24.27
N TYR A 200 12.29 -16.49 -24.40
CA TYR A 200 13.29 -16.62 -25.47
C TYR A 200 14.07 -17.93 -25.36
N TRP A 201 14.54 -18.27 -24.15
CA TRP A 201 15.24 -19.53 -23.90
C TRP A 201 14.36 -20.74 -24.23
N TYR A 202 13.10 -20.72 -23.82
CA TYR A 202 12.13 -21.80 -24.07
C TYR A 202 11.78 -21.94 -25.55
N ALA A 203 11.55 -20.83 -26.25
CA ALA A 203 11.32 -20.83 -27.70
C ALA A 203 12.54 -21.37 -28.45
N ARG A 204 13.76 -20.99 -28.05
CA ARG A 204 15.00 -21.53 -28.61
C ARG A 204 15.16 -23.03 -28.34
N TRP A 205 14.70 -23.51 -27.18
CA TRP A 205 14.73 -24.92 -26.83
C TRP A 205 13.74 -25.74 -27.66
N LEU A 206 12.51 -25.23 -27.87
CA LEU A 206 11.49 -25.88 -28.71
C LEU A 206 11.84 -25.93 -30.20
N TRP A 207 12.67 -25.00 -30.69
CA TRP A 207 13.12 -24.97 -32.08
C TRP A 207 14.37 -25.82 -32.37
N LYS A 208 14.90 -26.52 -31.36
CA LYS A 208 15.97 -27.52 -31.51
C LYS A 208 15.38 -28.92 -31.46
#